data_AF-A0A1M7RH60-F1
#
_entry.id   AF-A0A1M7RH60-F1
#
_cell.length_a   1.000
_cell.length_b   1.000
_cell.length_c   1.000
_cell.angle_alpha   90.00
_cell.angle_beta   90.00
_cell.angle_gamma   90.00
#
_symmetry.space_group_name_H-M   'P 1'
#
loop_
_entity.id
_entity.type
_entity.pdbx_description
1 polymer ?
#
loop_
_entity_poly.entity_id
_entity_poly.type
_entity_poly.pdbx_seq_one_letter_code
_entity_poly.pdbx_strand_id
1 'polypeptide(L)'
;MNDKELGAVLLDTVLSSPGMNETVKIDLKVSRKNALLLGNIIGKGIDPKNSPGLLDNIPKDAEEQLSELAAEILQKSGLTDLNEKLKSFSTK
;
A
#
# COMPACT_ATOMS: atom_id res chain seq x y z
N MET A 1 20.02 -8.47 -16.15
CA MET A 1 18.80 -8.10 -15.40
C MET A 1 19.24 -7.20 -14.28
N ASN A 2 18.81 -5.94 -14.30
CA ASN A 2 19.00 -5.02 -13.17
C ASN A 2 17.98 -5.35 -12.06
N ASP A 3 18.30 -5.02 -10.81
CA ASP A 3 17.44 -5.29 -9.63
C ASP A 3 16.03 -4.69 -9.78
N LYS A 4 15.91 -3.57 -10.50
CA LYS A 4 14.61 -2.95 -10.85
C LYS A 4 13.76 -3.80 -11.81
N GLU A 5 14.39 -4.46 -12.77
CA GLU A 5 13.68 -5.34 -13.72
C GLU A 5 13.25 -6.64 -13.02
N LEU A 6 14.08 -7.16 -12.11
CA LEU A 6 13.74 -8.33 -11.31
C LEU A 6 12.53 -8.06 -10.40
N GLY A 7 12.47 -6.88 -9.77
CA GLY A 7 11.33 -6.47 -8.96
C GLY A 7 10.03 -6.35 -9.76
N ALA A 8 10.09 -5.81 -10.98
CA ALA A 8 8.93 -5.73 -11.87
C ALA A 8 8.41 -7.12 -12.29
N VAL A 9 9.31 -8.02 -12.70
CA VAL A 9 8.94 -9.39 -13.10
C VAL A 9 8.35 -10.19 -11.95
N LEU A 10 8.89 -10.04 -10.72
CA LEU A 10 8.35 -10.67 -9.52
C LEU A 10 6.95 -10.16 -9.20
N LEU A 11 6.73 -8.85 -9.28
CA LEU A 11 5.42 -8.25 -9.06
C LEU A 11 4.41 -8.76 -10.09
N ASP A 12 4.74 -8.74 -11.38
CA ASP A 12 3.88 -9.25 -12.45
C ASP A 12 3.54 -10.73 -12.26
N THR A 13 4.52 -11.54 -11.83
CA THR A 13 4.30 -12.97 -11.57
C THR A 13 3.33 -13.17 -10.40
N VAL A 14 3.50 -12.41 -9.31
CA VAL A 14 2.61 -12.50 -8.14
C VAL A 14 1.21 -12.00 -8.46
N LEU A 15 1.09 -10.89 -9.20
CA LEU A 15 -0.19 -10.33 -9.67
C LEU A 15 -0.89 -11.25 -10.68
N SER A 16 -0.17 -12.16 -11.34
CA SER A 16 -0.73 -13.19 -12.22
C SER A 16 -1.31 -14.40 -11.47
N SER A 17 -1.25 -14.42 -10.14
CA SER A 17 -1.81 -15.52 -9.34
C SER A 17 -3.35 -15.57 -9.44
N PRO A 18 -3.97 -16.76 -9.43
CA PRO A 18 -5.42 -16.90 -9.33
C PRO A 18 -5.95 -16.17 -8.10
N GLY A 19 -7.06 -15.44 -8.24
CA GLY A 19 -7.67 -14.66 -7.15
C GLY A 19 -7.31 -13.17 -7.14
N MET A 20 -6.26 -12.73 -7.84
CA MET A 20 -5.84 -11.31 -7.83
C MET A 20 -6.79 -10.35 -8.58
N ASN A 21 -7.68 -10.89 -9.43
CA ASN A 21 -8.74 -10.13 -10.10
C ASN A 21 -10.10 -10.22 -9.37
N GLU A 22 -10.16 -10.92 -8.23
CA GLU A 22 -11.39 -11.03 -7.46
C GLU A 22 -11.70 -9.73 -6.74
N THR A 23 -12.99 -9.36 -6.69
CA THR A 23 -13.41 -8.16 -5.98
C THR A 23 -13.53 -8.46 -4.49
N VAL A 24 -12.71 -7.78 -3.69
CA VAL A 24 -12.83 -7.81 -2.22
C VAL A 24 -13.61 -6.59 -1.75
N LYS A 25 -14.67 -6.80 -0.95
CA LYS A 25 -15.37 -5.72 -0.26
C LYS A 25 -14.63 -5.35 1.02
N ILE A 26 -14.08 -4.15 1.08
CA ILE A 26 -13.41 -3.61 2.27
C ILE A 26 -14.27 -2.49 2.86
N ASP A 27 -14.88 -2.72 4.02
CA ASP A 27 -15.62 -1.69 4.76
C ASP A 27 -14.66 -1.00 5.74
N LEU A 28 -14.35 0.28 5.50
CA LEU A 28 -13.42 1.08 6.30
C LEU A 28 -14.16 2.20 7.04
N LYS A 29 -13.91 2.31 8.35
CA LYS A 29 -14.45 3.39 9.19
C LYS A 29 -13.30 4.27 9.64
N VAL A 30 -13.11 5.40 8.97
CA VAL A 30 -12.00 6.33 9.21
C VAL A 30 -12.49 7.76 9.43
N SER A 31 -11.69 8.56 10.13
CA SER A 31 -11.96 10.00 10.28
C SER A 31 -11.75 10.73 8.94
N ARG A 32 -12.39 11.90 8.77
CA ARG A 32 -12.18 12.76 7.58
C ARG A 32 -10.71 13.12 7.38
N LYS A 33 -9.96 13.32 8.47
CA LYS A 33 -8.51 13.56 8.48
C LYS A 33 -7.79 12.40 7.81
N ASN A 34 -8.04 11.16 8.25
CA ASN A 34 -7.31 9.99 7.74
C ASN A 34 -7.70 9.67 6.30
N ALA A 35 -8.97 9.85 5.93
CA ALA A 35 -9.41 9.70 4.54
C ALA A 35 -8.66 10.67 3.60
N LEU A 36 -8.51 11.94 4.01
CA LEU A 36 -7.78 12.95 3.24
C LEU A 36 -6.29 12.59 3.12
N LEU A 37 -5.65 12.19 4.22
CA LEU A 37 -4.24 11.82 4.23
C LEU A 37 -3.98 10.57 3.37
N LEU A 38 -4.83 9.56 3.49
CA LEU A 38 -4.74 8.32 2.70
C LEU A 38 -4.86 8.60 1.20
N GLY A 39 -5.81 9.44 0.79
CA GLY A 39 -5.94 9.87 -0.60
C GLY A 39 -4.69 10.59 -1.12
N ASN A 40 -4.12 11.49 -0.32
CA ASN A 40 -2.89 12.20 -0.70
C ASN A 40 -1.68 11.25 -0.80
N ILE A 41 -1.54 10.28 0.11
CA ILE A 41 -0.44 9.28 0.10
C ILE A 41 -0.54 8.41 -1.15
N ILE A 42 -1.73 7.93 -1.50
CA ILE A 42 -1.95 7.17 -2.74
C ILE A 42 -1.56 8.03 -3.96
N GLY A 43 -1.98 9.29 -3.99
CA GLY A 43 -1.60 10.24 -5.03
C GLY A 43 -0.08 10.40 -5.17
N LYS A 44 0.63 10.58 -4.05
CA LYS A 44 2.11 10.66 -4.02
C LYS A 44 2.78 9.36 -4.48
N GLY A 45 2.21 8.21 -4.13
CA GLY A 45 2.73 6.91 -4.55
C GLY A 45 2.61 6.66 -6.05
N ILE A 46 1.58 7.23 -6.70
CA ILE A 46 1.37 7.14 -8.16
C ILE A 46 2.22 8.18 -8.89
N ASP A 47 2.21 9.43 -8.43
CA ASP A 47 3.01 10.52 -8.99
C ASP A 47 3.84 11.21 -7.89
N PRO A 48 5.15 10.89 -7.79
CA PRO A 48 6.04 11.49 -6.81
C PRO A 48 6.16 13.02 -6.93
N LYS A 49 5.87 13.58 -8.11
CA LYS A 49 5.93 15.03 -8.36
C LYS A 49 4.66 15.75 -7.91
N ASN A 50 3.58 15.01 -7.71
CA ASN A 50 2.29 15.53 -7.25
C ASN A 50 2.12 15.38 -5.74
N SER A 51 3.22 15.52 -4.97
CA SER A 51 3.17 15.48 -3.52
C SER A 51 2.75 16.86 -2.98
N PRO A 52 1.54 17.04 -2.43
CA PRO A 52 1.29 18.21 -1.61
C PRO A 52 2.22 18.17 -0.40
N GLY A 53 2.90 19.28 -0.10
CA GLY A 53 3.80 19.41 1.07
C GLY A 53 3.14 19.17 2.44
N LEU A 54 1.83 18.88 2.44
CA LEU A 54 1.07 18.39 3.58
C LEU A 54 1.59 17.05 4.11
N LEU A 55 2.07 16.17 3.24
CA LEU A 55 2.53 14.82 3.63
C LEU A 55 3.84 14.86 4.44
N ASP A 56 4.61 15.94 4.33
CA ASP A 56 5.86 16.10 5.08
C ASP A 56 5.62 16.59 6.52
N ASN A 57 4.38 16.94 6.85
CA ASN A 57 3.97 17.43 8.17
C ASN A 57 2.93 16.50 8.84
N ILE A 58 2.87 15.22 8.43
CA ILE A 58 1.95 14.26 9.04
C ILE A 58 2.32 14.10 10.52
N PRO A 59 1.37 14.32 11.45
CA PRO A 59 1.63 14.10 12.86
C PRO A 59 1.70 12.59 13.15
N LYS A 60 2.52 12.20 14.13
CA LYS A 60 2.82 10.78 14.44
C LYS A 60 1.56 9.94 14.72
N ASP A 61 0.56 10.53 15.36
CA ASP A 61 -0.73 9.87 15.63
C ASP A 61 -1.45 9.46 14.33
N ALA A 62 -1.36 10.29 13.30
CA ALA A 62 -1.94 10.00 12.00
C ALA A 62 -1.13 8.95 11.25
N GLU A 63 0.20 8.97 11.38
CA GLU A 63 1.09 7.96 10.80
C GLU A 63 0.77 6.57 11.36
N GLU A 64 0.63 6.45 12.68
CA GLU A 64 0.23 5.19 13.35
C GLU A 64 -1.13 4.70 12.85
N GLN A 65 -2.15 5.57 12.83
CA GLN A 65 -3.49 5.22 12.35
C GLN A 65 -3.51 4.81 10.87
N LEU A 66 -2.69 5.43 10.03
CA LEU A 66 -2.57 5.07 8.62
C LEU A 66 -1.87 3.71 8.44
N SER A 67 -0.88 3.42 9.27
CA SER A 67 -0.21 2.11 9.31
C SER A 67 -1.18 1.00 9.73
N GLU A 68 -1.99 1.25 10.77
CA GLU A 68 -3.05 0.33 11.21
C GLU A 68 -4.07 0.08 10.09
N LEU A 69 -4.48 1.13 9.37
CA LEU A 69 -5.40 1.00 8.23
C LEU A 69 -4.80 0.20 7.08
N ALA A 70 -3.51 0.40 6.77
CA ALA A 70 -2.82 -0.38 5.75
C ALA A 70 -2.79 -1.87 6.13
N ALA A 71 -2.52 -2.19 7.40
CA ALA A 71 -2.58 -3.56 7.91
C ALA A 71 -3.99 -4.14 7.84
N GLU A 72 -5.01 -3.37 8.23
CA GLU A 72 -6.42 -3.80 8.18
C GLU A 72 -6.89 -4.09 6.74
N ILE A 73 -6.48 -3.28 5.76
CA ILE A 73 -6.75 -3.50 4.34
C ILE A 73 -6.18 -4.84 3.88
N LEU A 74 -4.91 -5.11 4.18
CA LEU A 74 -4.23 -6.36 3.82
C LEU A 74 -4.87 -7.57 4.50
N GLN A 75 -5.26 -7.43 5.76
CA GLN A 75 -5.94 -8.47 6.51
C GLN A 75 -7.32 -8.79 5.91
N LYS A 76 -8.13 -7.76 5.62
CA LYS A 76 -9.47 -7.94 5.02
C LYS A 76 -9.42 -8.49 3.60
N SER A 77 -8.34 -8.24 2.87
CA SER A 77 -8.12 -8.85 1.56
C SER A 77 -7.46 -10.23 1.62
N GLY A 78 -7.08 -10.72 2.80
CA GLY A 78 -6.35 -11.98 2.94
C GLY A 78 -4.95 -11.96 2.31
N LEU A 79 -4.37 -10.77 2.13
CA LEU A 79 -3.08 -10.56 1.45
C LEU A 79 -1.92 -10.30 2.41
N THR A 80 -2.12 -10.41 3.72
CA THR A 80 -1.07 -10.18 4.73
C THR A 80 0.17 -11.03 4.46
N ASP A 81 0.01 -12.36 4.34
CA ASP A 81 1.14 -13.29 4.13
C ASP A 81 1.88 -13.04 2.82
N LEU A 82 1.12 -12.71 1.76
CA LEU A 82 1.68 -12.40 0.45
C LEU A 82 2.49 -11.10 0.50
N ASN A 83 1.99 -10.08 1.19
CA ASN A 83 2.69 -8.82 1.39
C ASN A 83 3.97 -9.00 2.23
N GLU A 84 3.96 -9.84 3.27
CA GLU A 84 5.15 -10.16 4.05
C GLU A 84 6.21 -10.88 3.21
N LYS A 85 5.79 -11.86 2.40
CA LYS A 85 6.68 -12.53 1.45
C LYS A 85 7.28 -11.52 0.46
N LEU A 86 6.46 -10.64 -0.13
CA LEU A 86 6.94 -9.60 -1.04
C LEU A 86 7.99 -8.67 -0.40
N LYS A 87 7.77 -8.25 0.86
CA LYS A 87 8.78 -7.46 1.60
C LYS A 87 10.10 -8.21 1.75
N SER A 88 10.06 -9.52 2.00
CA SER A 88 11.28 -10.33 2.10
C SER A 88 12.05 -10.43 0.78
N PHE A 89 11.37 -10.31 -0.37
CA PHE A 89 12.00 -10.28 -1.69
C PHE A 89 12.55 -8.89 -2.05
N SER A 90 11.90 -7.81 -1.61
CA SER A 90 12.32 -6.43 -1.88
C SER A 90 13.53 -5.98 -1.04
N THR A 91 13.94 -6.75 -0.02
CA THR A 91 15.01 -6.38 0.94
C THR A 91 16.33 -7.12 0.68
N LYS A 92 16.59 -7.54 -0.57
CA LYS A 92 17.89 -8.10 -0.99
C LYS A 92 18.46 -7.34 -2.17
#